data_AF-A0A349ZTG4-F1
#
_entry.id   AF-A0A349ZTG4-F1
#
_cell.length_a   1.000
_cell.length_b   1.000
_cell.length_c   1.000
_cell.angle_alpha   90.00
_cell.angle_beta   90.00
_cell.angle_gamma   90.00
#
_symmetry.space_group_name_H-M   'P 1'
#
loop_
_entity.id
_entity.type
_entity.pdbx_description
1 polymer ?
#
loop_
_entity_poly.entity_id
_entity_poly.type
_entity_poly.pdbx_seq_one_letter_code
_entity_poly.pdbx_strand_id
1 'polypeptide(L)'
;MFYYLIQPVLVWHVILIAAAVIPAVFLMIKVYKSDRLEKESPYLLWNLMKVGIFSSLVALVSERILSFILDLAVPADAVAHDVILYFIVVACSEEGAKYFFLKRDTWNNPEFNCLYDGVVYAAFVSLGFALWENISYVLSYGFATAVIRAVTAIPGHACFGV
;
A
#
# COMPACT_ATOMS: atom_id res chain seq x y z
N MET A 1 14.85 -11.07 -34.65
CA MET A 1 15.21 -9.64 -34.43
C MET A 1 14.28 -8.98 -33.42
N PHE A 2 12.95 -9.04 -33.59
CA PHE A 2 11.97 -8.56 -32.59
C PHE A 2 12.10 -9.24 -31.21
N TYR A 3 12.34 -10.56 -31.18
CA TYR A 3 12.56 -11.32 -29.93
C TYR A 3 13.74 -10.80 -29.09
N TYR A 4 14.85 -10.42 -29.73
CA TYR A 4 16.04 -9.87 -29.06
C TYR A 4 15.86 -8.42 -28.56
N LEU A 5 14.85 -7.70 -29.07
CA LEU A 5 14.49 -6.35 -28.60
C LEU A 5 13.45 -6.41 -27.48
N ILE A 6 12.54 -7.39 -27.51
CA ILE A 6 11.50 -7.58 -26.48
C ILE A 6 12.05 -8.29 -25.24
N GLN A 7 12.97 -9.25 -25.40
CA GLN A 7 13.57 -9.97 -24.26
C GLN A 7 14.19 -9.03 -23.21
N PRO A 8 15.06 -8.06 -23.57
CA PRO A 8 15.62 -7.13 -22.60
C PRO A 8 14.52 -6.33 -21.89
N VAL A 9 13.57 -5.78 -22.65
CA VAL A 9 12.46 -4.99 -22.10
C VAL A 9 11.65 -5.84 -21.12
N LEU A 10 11.23 -7.04 -21.51
CA LEU A 10 10.43 -7.93 -20.68
C LEU A 10 11.19 -8.36 -19.42
N VAL A 11 12.47 -8.71 -19.53
CA VAL A 11 13.31 -9.10 -18.38
C VAL A 11 13.50 -7.93 -17.42
N TRP A 12 13.73 -6.72 -17.93
CA TRP A 12 13.83 -5.51 -17.10
C TRP A 12 12.53 -5.25 -16.32
N HIS A 13 11.36 -5.40 -16.94
CA HIS A 13 10.09 -5.21 -16.25
C HIS A 13 9.85 -6.29 -15.18
N VAL A 14 10.22 -7.55 -15.43
CA VAL A 14 10.13 -8.62 -14.44
C VAL A 14 11.02 -8.35 -13.23
N ILE A 15 12.26 -7.88 -13.43
CA ILE A 15 13.17 -7.52 -12.34
C ILE A 15 12.59 -6.37 -11.51
N LEU A 16 12.03 -5.34 -12.16
CA LEU A 16 11.41 -4.20 -11.47
C LEU A 16 10.18 -4.61 -10.66
N ILE A 17 9.29 -5.44 -11.24
CA ILE A 17 8.12 -5.96 -10.53
C ILE A 17 8.56 -6.81 -9.34
N ALA A 18 9.55 -7.70 -9.52
CA ALA A 18 10.09 -8.49 -8.42
C ALA A 18 10.67 -7.61 -7.32
N ALA A 19 11.48 -6.60 -7.67
CA ALA A 19 12.04 -5.64 -6.72
C ALA A 19 10.95 -4.84 -5.99
N ALA A 20 9.83 -4.55 -6.64
CA ALA A 20 8.71 -3.86 -6.02
C ALA A 20 7.89 -4.74 -5.07
N VAL A 21 7.74 -6.03 -5.39
CA VAL A 21 6.87 -6.98 -4.68
C VAL A 21 7.55 -7.61 -3.46
N ILE A 22 8.83 -8.00 -3.62
CA ILE A 22 9.57 -8.78 -2.61
C ILE A 22 9.54 -8.16 -1.21
N PRO A 23 9.77 -6.85 -1.00
CA PRO A 23 9.82 -6.30 0.36
C PRO A 23 8.47 -6.35 1.08
N ALA A 24 7.37 -6.07 0.37
CA ALA A 24 6.03 -6.13 0.95
C ALA A 24 5.65 -7.57 1.32
N VAL A 25 5.90 -8.53 0.44
CA VAL A 25 5.68 -9.96 0.71
C VAL A 25 6.55 -10.45 1.87
N PHE A 26 7.81 -10.02 1.93
CA PHE A 26 8.71 -10.35 3.03
C PHE A 26 8.14 -9.87 4.38
N LEU A 27 7.62 -8.64 4.46
CA LEU A 27 7.00 -8.14 5.68
C LEU A 27 5.69 -8.86 6.02
N MET A 28 4.84 -9.18 5.04
CA MET A 28 3.62 -9.98 5.28
C MET A 28 3.98 -11.34 5.90
N ILE A 29 5.01 -12.01 5.38
CA ILE A 29 5.51 -13.28 5.94
C ILE A 29 6.04 -13.08 7.36
N LYS A 30 6.74 -11.97 7.63
CA LYS A 30 7.27 -11.66 8.97
C LYS A 30 6.15 -11.40 9.98
N VAL A 31 5.14 -10.61 9.60
CA VAL A 31 3.96 -10.36 10.44
C VAL A 31 3.23 -11.66 10.72
N TYR A 32 2.92 -12.44 9.69
CA TYR A 32 2.27 -13.75 9.85
C TYR A 32 3.07 -14.70 10.76
N LYS A 33 4.41 -14.69 10.69
CA LYS A 33 5.25 -15.51 11.57
C LYS A 33 5.36 -14.97 13.01
N SER A 34 5.11 -13.68 13.22
CA SER A 34 5.22 -13.02 14.52
C SER A 34 4.02 -13.29 15.42
N ASP A 35 2.87 -13.57 14.82
CA ASP A 35 1.73 -14.14 15.50
C ASP A 35 2.05 -15.56 16.01
N ARG A 36 2.16 -15.72 17.33
CA ARG A 36 2.59 -16.99 17.98
C ARG A 36 1.47 -17.72 18.70
N LEU A 37 0.36 -17.03 18.99
CA LEU A 37 -0.69 -17.56 19.87
C LEU A 37 -1.71 -18.33 19.04
N GLU A 38 -2.32 -17.69 18.06
CA GLU A 38 -3.37 -18.27 17.23
C GLU A 38 -3.19 -17.77 15.80
N LYS A 39 -2.82 -18.69 14.89
CA LYS A 39 -2.58 -18.33 13.50
C LYS A 39 -3.86 -17.90 12.80
N GLU A 40 -3.83 -16.70 12.26
CA GLU A 40 -4.87 -16.19 11.37
C GLU A 40 -5.09 -17.05 10.12
N SER A 41 -6.35 -17.12 9.67
CA SER A 41 -6.68 -17.84 8.44
C SER A 41 -5.94 -17.25 7.24
N PRO A 42 -5.19 -18.07 6.48
CA PRO A 42 -4.55 -17.63 5.25
C PRO A 42 -5.55 -17.06 4.24
N TYR A 43 -6.81 -17.52 4.28
CA TYR A 43 -7.86 -17.01 3.40
C TYR A 43 -8.24 -15.57 3.76
N LEU A 44 -8.43 -15.28 5.04
CA LEU A 44 -8.75 -13.93 5.51
C LEU A 44 -7.60 -12.96 5.20
N LEU A 45 -6.36 -13.36 5.51
CA LEU A 45 -5.17 -12.54 5.22
C LEU A 45 -4.99 -12.26 3.72
N TRP A 46 -5.23 -13.26 2.87
CA TRP A 46 -5.24 -13.07 1.41
C TRP A 46 -6.33 -12.10 0.97
N ASN A 47 -7.51 -12.16 1.58
CA ASN A 47 -8.58 -11.21 1.31
C ASN A 47 -8.21 -9.79 1.72
N LEU A 48 -7.63 -9.62 2.92
CA LEU A 48 -7.17 -8.34 3.45
C LEU A 48 -6.10 -7.69 2.56
N MET A 49 -5.15 -8.48 2.08
CA MET A 49 -4.17 -8.01 1.09
C MET A 49 -4.85 -7.47 -0.18
N LYS A 50 -5.81 -8.20 -0.76
CA LYS A 50 -6.53 -7.76 -1.96
C LYS A 50 -7.34 -6.50 -1.73
N VAL A 51 -8.03 -6.38 -0.59
CA VAL A 51 -8.78 -5.15 -0.29
C VAL A 51 -7.85 -3.98 0.03
N GLY A 52 -6.63 -4.23 0.52
CA GLY A 52 -5.56 -3.23 0.58
C GLY A 52 -5.13 -2.72 -0.80
N ILE A 53 -4.96 -3.61 -1.77
CA ILE A 53 -4.72 -3.22 -3.17
C ILE A 53 -5.90 -2.39 -3.68
N PHE A 54 -7.14 -2.83 -3.42
CA PHE A 54 -8.32 -2.09 -3.85
C PHE A 54 -8.47 -0.73 -3.15
N SER A 55 -8.08 -0.61 -1.88
CA SER A 55 -8.14 0.64 -1.14
C SER A 55 -7.19 1.70 -1.71
N SER A 56 -6.06 1.30 -2.30
CA SER A 56 -5.19 2.23 -3.05
C SER A 56 -5.85 2.82 -4.30
N LEU A 57 -6.76 2.08 -4.96
CA LEU A 57 -7.53 2.62 -6.08
C LEU A 57 -8.57 3.64 -5.60
N VAL A 58 -9.19 3.38 -4.46
CA VAL A 58 -10.13 4.32 -3.83
C VAL A 58 -9.41 5.58 -3.39
N ALA A 59 -8.27 5.44 -2.70
CA ALA A 59 -7.42 6.56 -2.29
C ALA A 59 -6.98 7.41 -3.49
N LEU A 60 -6.51 6.77 -4.57
CA LEU A 60 -6.11 7.47 -5.80
C LEU A 60 -7.26 8.33 -6.38
N VAL A 61 -8.48 7.80 -6.42
CA VAL A 61 -9.65 8.56 -6.91
C VAL A 61 -9.97 9.71 -5.97
N SER A 62 -9.98 9.47 -4.66
CA SER A 62 -10.21 10.50 -3.64
C SER A 62 -9.18 11.61 -3.72
N GLU A 63 -7.89 11.27 -3.82
CA GLU A 63 -6.78 12.21 -3.97
C GLU A 63 -6.97 13.09 -5.21
N ARG A 64 -7.31 12.51 -6.36
CA ARG A 64 -7.52 13.27 -7.60
C ARG A 64 -8.65 14.28 -7.49
N ILE A 65 -9.76 13.91 -6.84
CA ILE A 65 -10.91 14.78 -6.66
C ILE A 65 -10.56 15.89 -5.65
N LEU A 66 -9.98 15.52 -4.51
CA LEU A 66 -9.67 16.46 -3.44
C LEU A 66 -8.52 17.40 -3.81
N SER A 67 -7.51 16.93 -4.56
CA SER A 67 -6.43 17.78 -5.07
C SER A 67 -6.98 18.79 -6.07
N PHE A 68 -7.88 18.37 -6.96
CA PHE A 68 -8.54 19.29 -7.88
C PHE A 68 -9.33 20.39 -7.14
N ILE A 69 -10.05 20.03 -6.08
CA ILE A 69 -10.75 21.01 -5.24
C ILE A 69 -9.77 21.95 -4.54
N LEU A 70 -8.65 21.42 -4.03
CA LEU A 70 -7.60 22.21 -3.39
C LEU A 70 -6.99 23.22 -4.37
N ASP A 71 -6.70 22.80 -5.60
CA ASP A 71 -6.12 23.65 -6.65
C ASP A 71 -7.04 24.83 -7.03
N LEU A 72 -8.37 24.67 -6.85
CA LEU A 72 -9.33 25.75 -7.06
C LEU A 72 -9.39 26.74 -5.88
N ALA A 73 -9.01 26.30 -4.68
CA ALA A 73 -9.17 27.04 -3.44
C ALA A 73 -7.88 27.72 -2.95
N VAL A 74 -6.73 27.10 -3.20
CA VAL A 74 -5.42 27.53 -2.70
C VAL A 74 -4.42 27.59 -3.86
N PRO A 75 -3.66 28.69 -4.02
CA PRO A 75 -2.60 28.78 -5.03
C PRO A 75 -1.54 27.69 -4.82
N ALA A 76 -1.13 27.04 -5.92
CA ALA A 76 -0.18 25.92 -5.89
C ALA A 76 1.26 26.30 -5.47
N ASP A 77 1.60 27.59 -5.46
CA ASP A 77 2.89 28.10 -5.00
C ASP A 77 2.91 28.43 -3.50
N ALA A 78 1.75 28.37 -2.83
CA ALA A 78 1.65 28.63 -1.41
C ALA A 78 2.11 27.40 -0.60
N VAL A 79 2.96 27.62 0.41
CA VAL A 79 3.34 26.56 1.38
C VAL A 79 2.11 25.90 2.03
N ALA A 80 1.03 26.67 2.22
CA ALA A 80 -0.23 26.14 2.74
C ALA A 80 -0.85 25.07 1.82
N HIS A 81 -0.67 25.18 0.49
CA HIS A 81 -1.15 24.18 -0.46
C HIS A 81 -0.48 22.83 -0.22
N ASP A 82 0.85 22.78 -0.20
CA ASP A 82 1.62 21.55 0.04
C ASP A 82 1.26 20.89 1.38
N VAL A 83 1.12 21.70 2.44
CA VAL A 83 0.74 21.20 3.77
C VAL A 83 -0.65 20.55 3.73
N ILE A 84 -1.63 21.20 3.10
CA ILE A 84 -2.99 20.64 3.00
C ILE A 84 -2.98 19.41 2.08
N LEU A 85 -2.25 19.45 0.96
CA LEU A 85 -2.16 18.35 0.03
C LEU A 85 -1.62 17.09 0.70
N TYR A 86 -0.46 17.16 1.37
CA TYR A 86 0.18 15.96 1.91
C TYR A 86 -0.47 15.47 3.21
N PHE A 87 -0.78 16.37 4.16
CA PHE A 87 -1.26 15.96 5.48
C PHE A 87 -2.76 15.77 5.56
N ILE A 88 -3.54 16.39 4.68
CA ILE A 88 -5.00 16.28 4.69
C ILE A 88 -5.46 15.46 3.50
N VAL A 89 -5.15 15.89 2.27
CA VAL A 89 -5.69 15.22 1.07
C VAL A 89 -5.13 13.80 0.93
N VAL A 90 -3.81 13.65 0.86
CA VAL A 90 -3.16 12.34 0.68
C VAL A 90 -3.35 11.49 1.93
N ALA A 91 -2.89 11.95 3.09
CA ALA A 91 -2.93 11.13 4.31
C ALA A 91 -4.35 10.67 4.69
N CYS A 92 -5.37 11.54 4.64
CA CYS A 92 -6.74 11.12 4.95
C CYS A 92 -7.33 10.20 3.88
N SER A 93 -6.98 10.38 2.59
CA SER A 93 -7.44 9.49 1.53
C SER A 93 -6.86 8.09 1.69
N GLU A 94 -5.56 7.99 1.91
CA GLU A 94 -4.88 6.71 2.08
C GLU A 94 -5.32 5.99 3.36
N GLU A 95 -5.18 6.63 4.52
CA GLU A 95 -5.46 5.99 5.80
C GLU A 95 -6.96 5.79 6.01
N GLY A 96 -7.78 6.73 5.55
CA GLY A 96 -9.24 6.60 5.55
C GLY A 96 -9.71 5.41 4.71
N ALA A 97 -9.14 5.22 3.51
CA ALA A 97 -9.47 4.09 2.66
C ALA A 97 -9.04 2.76 3.30
N LYS A 98 -7.79 2.65 3.79
CA LYS A 98 -7.29 1.44 4.48
C LYS A 98 -8.18 1.10 5.68
N TYR A 99 -8.48 2.08 6.54
CA TYR A 99 -9.34 1.91 7.70
C TYR A 99 -10.76 1.45 7.33
N PHE A 100 -11.35 2.04 6.30
CA PHE A 100 -12.68 1.66 5.83
C PHE A 100 -12.76 0.17 5.45
N PHE A 101 -11.82 -0.31 4.63
CA PHE A 101 -11.81 -1.71 4.20
C PHE A 101 -11.43 -2.67 5.32
N LEU A 102 -10.47 -2.29 6.16
CA LEU A 102 -10.12 -3.05 7.36
C LEU A 102 -11.36 -3.28 8.23
N LYS A 103 -12.01 -2.18 8.66
CA LYS A 103 -13.18 -2.26 9.53
C LYS A 103 -14.33 -3.05 8.90
N ARG A 104 -14.57 -2.87 7.59
CA ARG A 104 -15.64 -3.57 6.88
C ARG A 104 -15.43 -5.09 6.90
N ASP A 105 -14.20 -5.56 6.73
CA ASP A 105 -13.91 -6.99 6.54
C ASP A 105 -13.56 -7.72 7.84
N THR A 106 -13.15 -7.02 8.90
CA THR A 106 -12.69 -7.65 10.16
C THR A 106 -13.59 -7.38 11.37
N TRP A 107 -14.26 -6.23 11.48
CA TRP A 107 -14.86 -5.79 12.75
C TRP A 107 -15.95 -6.71 13.32
N ASN A 108 -16.67 -7.41 12.44
CA ASN A 108 -17.69 -8.39 12.81
C ASN A 108 -17.32 -9.82 12.38
N ASN A 109 -16.06 -10.05 12.02
CA ASN A 109 -15.58 -11.36 11.61
C ASN A 109 -15.36 -12.25 12.84
N PRO A 110 -15.87 -13.48 12.89
CA PRO A 110 -15.65 -14.39 14.02
C PRO A 110 -14.17 -14.75 14.25
N GLU A 111 -13.32 -14.62 13.22
CA GLU A 111 -11.88 -14.79 13.35
C GLU A 111 -11.22 -13.63 14.12
N PHE A 112 -11.83 -12.44 14.17
CA PHE A 112 -11.33 -11.33 14.97
C PHE A 112 -11.69 -11.55 16.44
N ASN A 113 -10.84 -12.28 17.15
CA ASN A 113 -11.13 -12.76 18.49
C ASN A 113 -10.17 -12.19 19.56
N CYS A 114 -9.07 -11.58 19.16
CA CYS A 114 -8.10 -10.92 20.03
C CYS A 114 -7.58 -9.60 19.45
N LEU A 115 -7.05 -8.72 20.30
CA LEU A 115 -6.58 -7.39 19.88
C LEU A 115 -5.37 -7.44 18.93
N TYR A 116 -4.54 -8.50 19.03
CA TYR A 116 -3.36 -8.65 18.20
C TYR A 116 -3.71 -8.97 16.74
N ASP A 117 -4.82 -9.66 16.50
CA ASP A 117 -5.37 -9.93 15.17
C ASP A 117 -5.58 -8.63 14.41
N GLY A 118 -6.08 -7.60 15.10
CA GLY A 118 -6.24 -6.25 14.54
C GLY A 118 -4.93 -5.67 14.00
N VAL A 119 -3.81 -5.89 14.71
CA VAL A 119 -2.46 -5.48 14.25
C VAL A 119 -2.05 -6.26 13.00
N VAL A 120 -2.26 -7.58 13.00
CA VAL A 120 -1.96 -8.43 11.84
C VAL A 120 -2.79 -8.02 10.64
N TYR A 121 -4.10 -7.86 10.81
CA TYR A 121 -5.02 -7.48 9.74
C TYR A 121 -4.71 -6.10 9.17
N ALA A 122 -4.46 -5.12 10.03
CA ALA A 122 -4.13 -3.76 9.62
C ALA A 122 -2.80 -3.72 8.84
N ALA A 123 -1.79 -4.48 9.28
CA ALA A 123 -0.55 -4.63 8.55
C ALA A 123 -0.75 -5.29 7.17
N PHE A 124 -1.62 -6.29 7.05
CA PHE A 124 -1.93 -6.94 5.77
C PHE A 124 -2.66 -6.02 4.78
N VAL A 125 -3.65 -5.25 5.24
CA VAL A 125 -4.32 -4.24 4.41
C VAL A 125 -3.32 -3.18 3.95
N SER A 126 -2.48 -2.69 4.86
CA SER A 126 -1.53 -1.62 4.56
C SER A 126 -0.38 -2.06 3.67
N LEU A 127 0.12 -3.29 3.84
CA LEU A 127 1.11 -3.87 2.95
C LEU A 127 0.51 -4.20 1.57
N GLY A 128 -0.78 -4.53 1.48
CA GLY A 128 -1.51 -4.67 0.22
C GLY A 128 -1.60 -3.35 -0.54
N PHE A 129 -1.90 -2.24 0.16
CA PHE A 129 -1.87 -0.89 -0.40
C PHE A 129 -0.47 -0.54 -0.90
N ALA A 130 0.54 -0.72 -0.03
CA ALA A 130 1.94 -0.42 -0.34
C ALA A 130 2.46 -1.22 -1.53
N LEU A 131 2.00 -2.47 -1.70
CA LEU A 131 2.38 -3.34 -2.80
C LEU A 131 1.98 -2.73 -4.15
N TRP A 132 0.71 -2.31 -4.28
CA TRP A 132 0.22 -1.71 -5.52
C TRP A 132 0.94 -0.40 -5.82
N GLU A 133 1.03 0.48 -4.82
CA GLU A 133 1.70 1.76 -4.97
C GLU A 133 3.17 1.57 -5.37
N ASN A 134 3.89 0.66 -4.70
CA ASN A 134 5.30 0.43 -5.00
C ASN A 134 5.52 -0.11 -6.42
N ILE A 135 4.63 -0.96 -6.94
CA ILE A 135 4.72 -1.41 -8.34
C ILE A 135 4.61 -0.20 -9.28
N SER A 136 3.65 0.69 -9.06
CA SER A 136 3.49 1.89 -9.89
C SER A 136 4.74 2.79 -9.85
N TYR A 137 5.26 3.11 -8.66
CA TYR A 137 6.45 3.95 -8.53
C TYR A 137 7.70 3.32 -9.15
N VAL A 138 7.94 2.03 -8.93
CA VAL A 138 9.14 1.37 -9.44
C VAL A 138 9.10 1.21 -10.96
N LEU A 139 7.94 0.98 -11.54
CA LEU A 139 7.79 0.96 -13.00
C LEU A 139 7.97 2.35 -13.63
N SER A 140 7.60 3.42 -12.92
CA SER A 140 7.78 4.80 -13.41
C SER A 140 9.19 5.34 -13.22
N TYR A 141 9.85 5.02 -12.10
CA TYR A 141 11.09 5.67 -11.67
C TYR A 141 12.30 4.71 -11.58
N GLY A 142 12.10 3.42 -11.85
CA GLY A 142 13.18 2.44 -11.97
C GLY A 142 13.68 1.83 -10.65
N PHE A 143 14.78 1.07 -10.76
CA PHE A 143 15.26 0.19 -9.69
C PHE A 143 15.75 0.93 -8.43
N ALA A 144 16.38 2.10 -8.56
CA ALA A 144 16.84 2.88 -7.41
C ALA A 144 15.67 3.24 -6.47
N THR A 145 14.52 3.57 -7.05
CA THR A 145 13.28 3.82 -6.32
C THR A 145 12.81 2.59 -5.54
N ALA A 146 12.96 1.38 -6.10
CA ALA A 146 12.63 0.14 -5.43
C ALA A 146 13.47 -0.07 -4.15
N VAL A 147 14.78 0.19 -4.24
CA VAL A 147 15.71 0.04 -3.11
C VAL A 147 15.37 1.00 -1.97
N ILE A 148 15.12 2.27 -2.29
CA ILE A 148 14.77 3.29 -1.29
C ILE A 148 13.43 2.92 -0.64
N ARG A 149 12.41 2.65 -1.45
CA ARG A 149 11.06 2.34 -0.95
C ARG A 149 10.99 1.04 -0.15
N ALA A 150 11.87 0.07 -0.44
CA ALA A 150 11.96 -1.17 0.33
C ALA A 150 12.33 -0.94 1.81
N VAL A 151 13.07 0.13 2.12
CA VAL A 151 13.50 0.46 3.49
C VAL A 151 12.75 1.65 4.09
N THR A 152 12.06 2.46 3.27
CA THR A 152 11.29 3.62 3.74
C THR A 152 9.78 3.38 3.63
N ALA A 153 9.22 3.46 2.43
CA ALA A 153 7.78 3.47 2.18
C ALA A 153 7.10 2.18 2.64
N ILE A 154 7.64 1.01 2.27
CA ILE A 154 7.00 -0.28 2.58
C ILE A 154 6.95 -0.53 4.11
N PRO A 155 8.05 -0.40 4.88
CA PRO A 155 7.97 -0.43 6.34
C PRO A 155 7.08 0.68 6.91
N GLY A 156 7.10 1.88 6.33
CA GLY A 156 6.24 3.00 6.73
C GLY A 156 4.75 2.63 6.67
N HIS A 157 4.26 2.11 5.55
CA HIS A 157 2.87 1.66 5.44
C HIS A 157 2.53 0.58 6.47
N ALA A 158 3.43 -0.36 6.72
CA ALA A 158 3.21 -1.40 7.72
C ALA A 158 3.12 -0.84 9.15
N CYS A 159 3.91 0.17 9.48
CA CYS A 159 3.95 0.79 10.80
C CYS A 159 2.83 1.81 11.02
N PHE A 160 2.48 2.61 10.01
CA PHE A 160 1.45 3.66 10.14
C PHE A 160 0.04 3.11 10.05
N GLY A 161 -0.14 1.97 9.38
CA GLY A 161 -1.44 1.33 9.26
C GLY A 161 -1.92 0.62 10.52
N VAL A 162 -1.05 0.39 11.51
CA VAL A 162 -1.34 -0.26 12.79
C VAL A 162 -1.62 0.80 13.85
#